data_AF-A0A530Z8B9-F1
#
_entry.id   AF-A0A530Z8B9-F1
#
_cell.length_a   1.000
_cell.length_b   1.000
_cell.length_c   1.000
_cell.angle_alpha   90.00
_cell.angle_beta   90.00
_cell.angle_gamma   90.00
#
_symmetry.space_group_name_H-M   'P 1'
#
loop_
_entity.id
_entity.type
_entity.pdbx_description
1 polymer ?
#
loop_
_entity_poly.entity_id
_entity_poly.type
_entity_poly.pdbx_seq_one_letter_code
_entity_poly.pdbx_strand_id
1 'polypeptide(L)'
;MTDAFRVFVGWDSREPIAYDVARHSLLKNASVPVSVIPIKQDELRARELYWREKDPLASTEFTYTRFLTPFLADYTGWALFCDCDFLWLGDVAGLLEYTKSNKAVYCVQHDYTPKATTKMDGVVQTSYPRKNWSSLMLFNCAHPAVKSLTPEVVNRESGAYLHRMQWVADEDLGSL
;
A
#
# COMPACT_ATOMS: atom_id res chain seq x y z
N MET A 1 7.49 -4.55 -26.16
CA MET A 1 7.58 -3.47 -25.14
C MET A 1 7.45 -4.13 -23.80
N THR A 2 8.36 -3.90 -22.87
CA THR A 2 8.21 -4.33 -21.48
C THR A 2 7.12 -3.48 -20.83
N ASP A 3 6.12 -4.09 -20.21
CA ASP A 3 5.07 -3.37 -19.51
C ASP A 3 5.66 -2.51 -18.38
N ALA A 4 5.14 -1.31 -18.21
CA ALA A 4 5.61 -0.39 -17.18
C ALA A 4 5.33 -0.94 -15.78
N PHE A 5 6.29 -0.80 -14.86
CA PHE A 5 6.11 -1.21 -13.47
C PHE A 5 5.02 -0.35 -12.81
N ARG A 6 3.98 -0.98 -12.29
CA ARG A 6 2.80 -0.27 -11.75
C ARG A 6 3.04 0.08 -10.29
N VAL A 7 2.98 1.37 -10.00
CA VAL A 7 3.08 1.93 -8.65
C VAL A 7 1.78 2.66 -8.35
N PHE A 8 1.06 2.13 -7.38
CA PHE A 8 -0.14 2.74 -6.83
C PHE A 8 0.24 3.57 -5.60
N VAL A 9 -0.16 4.83 -5.60
CA VAL A 9 0.14 5.75 -4.51
C VAL A 9 -1.15 6.06 -3.77
N GLY A 10 -1.10 6.05 -2.44
CA GLY A 10 -2.18 6.56 -1.62
C GLY A 10 -2.59 7.96 -2.08
N TRP A 11 -3.89 8.25 -2.03
CA TRP A 11 -4.42 9.58 -2.30
C TRP A 11 -5.17 10.08 -1.09
N ASP A 12 -4.91 11.32 -0.71
CA ASP A 12 -5.68 12.03 0.30
C ASP A 12 -6.05 13.41 -0.24
N SER A 13 -7.34 13.69 -0.35
CA SER A 13 -7.86 14.96 -0.88
C SER A 13 -7.38 16.19 -0.10
N ARG A 14 -6.94 16.01 1.16
CA ARG A 14 -6.38 17.08 2.01
C ARG A 14 -4.93 17.42 1.68
N GLU A 15 -4.19 16.50 1.05
CA GLU A 15 -2.74 16.60 0.82
C GLU A 15 -2.34 16.28 -0.64
N PRO A 16 -2.95 16.92 -1.66
CA PRO A 16 -2.65 16.61 -3.06
C PRO A 16 -1.18 16.85 -3.43
N ILE A 17 -0.53 17.82 -2.78
CA ILE A 17 0.89 18.14 -2.99
C ILE A 17 1.80 16.97 -2.57
N ALA A 18 1.43 16.22 -1.53
CA ALA A 18 2.22 15.08 -1.08
C ALA A 18 2.32 14.02 -2.21
N TYR A 19 1.17 13.69 -2.82
CA TYR A 19 1.13 12.81 -3.98
C TYR A 19 1.96 13.35 -5.15
N ASP A 20 1.88 14.64 -5.47
CA ASP A 20 2.64 15.24 -6.57
C ASP A 20 4.16 15.13 -6.34
N VAL A 21 4.61 15.35 -5.10
CA VAL A 21 6.02 15.17 -4.71
C VAL A 21 6.44 13.71 -4.79
N ALA A 22 5.64 12.78 -4.29
CA ALA A 22 5.90 11.35 -4.36
C ALA A 22 6.01 10.88 -5.82
N ARG A 23 5.04 11.26 -6.66
CA ARG A 23 5.03 10.96 -8.09
C ARG A 23 6.22 11.57 -8.81
N HIS A 24 6.51 12.85 -8.58
CA HIS A 24 7.62 13.55 -9.24
C HIS A 24 8.96 12.92 -8.87
N SER A 25 9.22 12.72 -7.57
CA SER A 25 10.47 12.13 -7.10
C SER A 25 10.66 10.69 -7.59
N LEU A 26 9.59 9.90 -7.66
CA LEU A 26 9.65 8.54 -8.21
C LEU A 26 10.05 8.58 -9.69
N LEU A 27 9.30 9.32 -10.52
CA LEU A 27 9.55 9.40 -11.95
C LEU A 27 10.94 9.97 -12.28
N LYS A 28 11.42 10.93 -11.48
CA LYS A 28 12.74 11.54 -11.64
C LYS A 28 13.89 10.54 -11.44
N ASN A 29 13.73 9.57 -10.54
CA ASN A 29 14.80 8.64 -10.17
C ASN A 29 14.66 7.24 -10.79
N ALA A 30 13.53 6.94 -11.44
CA ALA A 30 13.30 5.63 -12.06
C ALA A 30 14.16 5.42 -13.31
N SER A 31 14.92 4.32 -13.36
CA SER A 31 15.64 3.90 -14.57
C SER A 31 14.83 2.99 -15.49
N VAL A 32 13.68 2.49 -15.02
CA VAL A 32 12.76 1.62 -15.74
C VAL A 32 11.45 2.35 -16.03
N PRO A 33 10.67 1.93 -17.05
CA PRO A 33 9.33 2.47 -17.26
C PRO A 33 8.43 2.23 -16.05
N VAL A 34 7.81 3.29 -15.53
CA VAL A 34 6.90 3.24 -14.38
C VAL A 34 5.57 3.90 -14.73
N SER A 35 4.47 3.29 -14.30
CA SER A 35 3.14 3.88 -14.27
C SER A 35 2.77 4.23 -12.83
N VAL A 36 2.57 5.52 -12.54
CA VAL A 36 2.20 6.01 -11.20
C VAL A 36 0.71 6.37 -11.18
N ILE A 37 -0.05 5.70 -10.32
CA ILE A 37 -1.51 5.72 -10.30
C ILE A 37 -2.01 6.09 -8.89
N PRO A 38 -2.80 7.16 -8.71
CA PRO A 38 -3.39 7.48 -7.41
C PRO A 38 -4.55 6.53 -7.08
N ILE A 39 -4.70 6.13 -5.83
CA ILE A 39 -5.87 5.38 -5.36
C ILE A 39 -6.88 6.33 -4.71
N LYS A 40 -7.75 6.96 -5.51
CA LYS A 40 -8.72 7.94 -5.00
C LYS A 40 -10.01 7.31 -4.54
N GLN A 41 -10.44 7.65 -3.33
CA GLN A 41 -11.59 7.01 -2.70
C GLN A 41 -12.94 7.38 -3.37
N ASP A 42 -13.07 8.61 -3.88
CA ASP A 42 -14.23 9.08 -4.62
C ASP A 42 -14.45 8.28 -5.92
N GLU A 43 -13.38 8.06 -6.70
CA GLU A 43 -13.40 7.24 -7.91
C GLU A 43 -13.75 5.77 -7.60
N LEU A 44 -13.22 5.23 -6.50
CA LEU A 44 -13.53 3.86 -6.06
C LEU A 44 -14.98 3.72 -5.59
N ARG A 45 -15.52 4.71 -4.87
CA ARG A 45 -16.92 4.73 -4.42
C ARG A 45 -17.89 4.82 -5.60
N ALA A 46 -17.58 5.68 -6.58
CA ALA A 46 -18.39 5.81 -7.79
C ALA A 46 -18.45 4.51 -8.61
N ARG A 47 -17.43 3.65 -8.50
CA ARG A 47 -17.35 2.33 -9.12
C ARG A 47 -17.84 1.18 -8.22
N GLU A 48 -18.40 1.50 -7.05
CA GLU A 48 -18.86 0.53 -6.05
C GLU A 48 -17.77 -0.44 -5.56
N LEU A 49 -16.50 -0.03 -5.63
CA LEU A 49 -15.35 -0.83 -5.18
C LEU A 49 -14.97 -0.57 -3.72
N TYR A 50 -15.43 0.55 -3.17
CA TYR A 50 -15.17 0.92 -1.79
C TYR A 50 -16.42 1.55 -1.18
N TRP A 51 -16.89 1.01 -0.06
CA TRP A 51 -18.11 1.44 0.63
C TRP A 51 -17.98 1.40 2.15
N ARG A 52 -16.77 1.18 2.70
CA ARG A 52 -16.54 1.36 4.14
C ARG A 52 -17.02 2.73 4.62
N GLU A 53 -17.66 2.73 5.78
CA GLU A 53 -17.92 3.96 6.53
C GLU A 53 -16.62 4.60 7.00
N LYS A 54 -16.71 5.87 7.40
CA LYS A 54 -15.56 6.59 7.92
C LYS A 54 -15.15 6.00 9.26
N ASP A 55 -13.99 5.33 9.28
CA ASP A 55 -13.39 4.83 10.51
C ASP A 55 -12.71 5.99 11.26
N PRO A 56 -13.10 6.29 12.52
CA PRO A 56 -12.46 7.34 13.30
C PRO A 56 -10.98 7.09 13.60
N LEU A 57 -10.50 5.85 13.47
CA LEU A 57 -9.09 5.49 13.64
C LEU A 57 -8.28 5.63 12.34
N ALA A 58 -8.93 5.78 11.19
CA ALA A 58 -8.27 6.01 9.92
C ALA A 58 -7.77 7.46 9.83
N SER A 59 -6.46 7.64 9.71
CA SER A 59 -5.84 8.96 9.60
C SER A 59 -5.80 9.48 8.17
N THR A 60 -5.89 8.61 7.17
CA THR A 60 -5.84 8.98 5.74
C THR A 60 -6.90 8.26 4.91
N GLU A 61 -7.26 8.83 3.76
CA GLU A 61 -8.23 8.25 2.82
C GLU A 61 -7.78 6.89 2.26
N PHE A 62 -6.47 6.65 2.24
CA PHE A 62 -5.84 5.42 1.75
C PHE A 62 -5.52 4.38 2.85
N THR A 63 -6.03 4.58 4.07
CA THR A 63 -5.86 3.60 5.18
C THR A 63 -6.24 2.19 4.72
N TYR A 64 -7.41 2.02 4.09
CA TYR A 64 -7.88 0.71 3.63
C TYR A 64 -7.76 0.49 2.13
N THR A 65 -7.85 1.54 1.31
CA THR A 65 -7.81 1.39 -0.16
C THR A 65 -6.45 0.88 -0.66
N ARG A 66 -5.37 1.01 0.14
CA ARG A 66 -4.07 0.39 -0.15
C ARG A 66 -4.13 -1.11 -0.43
N PHE A 67 -5.07 -1.82 0.19
CA PHE A 67 -5.27 -3.26 0.01
C PHE A 67 -6.09 -3.61 -1.24
N LEU A 68 -6.62 -2.61 -1.97
CA LEU A 68 -7.20 -2.81 -3.30
C LEU A 68 -6.15 -2.80 -4.41
N THR A 69 -4.89 -2.50 -4.10
CA THR A 69 -3.78 -2.49 -5.08
C THR A 69 -3.75 -3.74 -5.98
N PRO A 70 -3.87 -4.98 -5.45
CA PRO A 70 -3.90 -6.17 -6.30
C PRO A 70 -5.12 -6.24 -7.23
N PHE A 71 -6.29 -5.83 -6.75
CA PHE A 71 -7.52 -5.75 -7.54
C PHE A 71 -7.38 -4.72 -8.67
N LEU A 72 -6.83 -3.54 -8.37
CA LEU A 72 -6.59 -2.47 -9.35
C LEU A 72 -5.49 -2.83 -10.36
N ALA A 73 -4.66 -3.82 -10.04
CA ALA A 73 -3.68 -4.43 -10.92
C ALA A 73 -4.25 -5.67 -11.66
N ASP A 74 -5.56 -5.88 -11.65
CA ASP A 74 -6.27 -7.02 -12.25
C ASP A 74 -5.76 -8.40 -11.76
N TYR A 75 -5.16 -8.45 -10.57
CA TYR A 75 -4.48 -9.64 -10.03
C TYR A 75 -3.41 -10.22 -10.96
N THR A 76 -2.77 -9.37 -11.77
CA THR A 76 -1.73 -9.77 -12.73
C THR A 76 -0.35 -9.28 -12.29
N GLY A 77 0.70 -10.05 -12.54
CA GLY A 77 2.09 -9.64 -12.33
C GLY A 77 2.39 -9.11 -10.92
N TRP A 78 3.26 -8.10 -10.86
CA TRP A 78 3.62 -7.41 -9.63
C TRP A 78 3.10 -5.97 -9.63
N ALA A 79 2.75 -5.47 -8.46
CA ALA A 79 2.34 -4.09 -8.26
C ALA A 79 2.86 -3.55 -6.92
N LEU A 80 3.30 -2.31 -6.91
CA LEU A 80 3.78 -1.62 -5.72
C LEU A 80 2.69 -0.70 -5.18
N PHE A 81 2.51 -0.68 -3.88
CA PHE A 81 1.79 0.37 -3.15
C PHE A 81 2.79 1.21 -2.35
N CYS A 82 2.62 2.53 -2.32
CA CYS A 82 3.22 3.39 -1.30
C CYS A 82 2.24 4.47 -0.77
N ASP A 83 2.45 4.93 0.46
CA ASP A 83 1.72 6.08 1.01
C ASP A 83 2.02 7.37 0.21
N CYS A 84 1.16 8.39 0.33
CA CYS A 84 1.26 9.63 -0.45
C CYS A 84 2.43 10.54 -0.05
N ASP A 85 2.98 10.37 1.15
CA ASP A 85 4.02 11.20 1.76
C ASP A 85 5.45 10.66 1.51
N PHE A 86 5.61 9.75 0.54
CA PHE A 86 6.91 9.23 0.15
C PHE A 86 7.76 10.25 -0.62
N LEU A 87 9.06 10.30 -0.32
CA LEU A 87 10.06 10.99 -1.13
C LEU A 87 11.06 9.96 -1.67
N TRP A 88 11.03 9.71 -2.97
CA TRP A 88 11.89 8.72 -3.62
C TRP A 88 13.27 9.32 -3.90
N LEU A 89 14.29 8.80 -3.20
CA LEU A 89 15.70 9.17 -3.41
C LEU A 89 16.49 8.13 -4.19
N GLY A 90 15.99 6.89 -4.26
CA GLY A 90 16.60 5.79 -4.96
C GLY A 90 15.79 5.34 -6.17
N ASP A 91 16.43 4.54 -7.01
CA ASP A 91 15.80 3.94 -8.18
C ASP A 91 14.89 2.77 -7.78
N VAL A 92 13.62 2.85 -8.17
CA VAL A 92 12.62 1.82 -7.89
C VAL A 92 12.95 0.48 -8.55
N ALA A 93 13.81 0.46 -9.58
CA ALA A 93 14.26 -0.77 -10.22
C ALA A 93 14.91 -1.76 -9.24
N GLY A 94 15.50 -1.28 -8.13
CA GLY A 94 16.05 -2.13 -7.08
C GLY A 94 15.00 -3.07 -6.45
N LEU A 95 13.71 -2.70 -6.50
CA LEU A 95 12.63 -3.55 -5.99
C LEU A 95 12.31 -4.73 -6.92
N LEU A 96 12.73 -4.69 -8.19
CA LEU A 96 12.46 -5.76 -9.15
C LEU A 96 13.18 -7.07 -8.81
N GLU A 97 14.29 -7.01 -8.08
CA GLU A 97 15.02 -8.21 -7.63
C GLU A 97 14.17 -9.11 -6.73
N TYR A 98 13.29 -8.52 -5.92
CA TYR A 98 12.38 -9.26 -5.04
C TYR A 98 11.32 -10.06 -5.81
N THR A 99 11.00 -9.64 -7.04
CA THR A 99 10.02 -10.30 -7.90
C THR A 99 10.47 -11.68 -8.41
N LYS A 100 11.77 -12.01 -8.23
CA LYS A 100 12.36 -13.30 -8.58
C LYS A 100 12.00 -14.42 -7.60
N SER A 101 11.48 -14.06 -6.44
CA SER A 101 11.02 -14.99 -5.41
C SER A 101 9.49 -15.14 -5.43
N ASN A 102 8.98 -16.23 -4.87
CA ASN A 102 7.53 -16.49 -4.85
C ASN A 102 6.83 -16.03 -3.56
N LYS A 103 7.31 -14.97 -2.90
CA LYS A 103 6.57 -14.39 -1.76
C LYS A 103 5.26 -13.75 -2.23
N ALA A 104 4.26 -13.74 -1.36
CA ALA A 104 2.98 -13.09 -1.63
C ALA A 104 3.11 -11.56 -1.61
N VAL A 105 3.82 -11.03 -0.62
CA VAL A 105 4.03 -9.59 -0.46
C VAL A 105 5.35 -9.31 0.23
N TYR A 106 6.01 -8.25 -0.21
CA TYR A 106 7.17 -7.67 0.43
C TYR A 106 6.80 -6.34 1.09
N CYS A 107 7.29 -6.10 2.29
CA CYS A 107 7.07 -4.85 3.02
C CYS A 107 8.27 -4.49 3.89
N VAL A 108 8.33 -3.24 4.33
CA VAL A 108 9.37 -2.80 5.29
C VAL A 108 8.95 -3.24 6.68
N GLN A 109 9.64 -4.24 7.22
CA GLN A 109 9.33 -4.81 8.53
C GLN A 109 9.98 -3.99 9.64
N HIS A 110 9.39 -2.85 9.97
CA HIS A 110 9.85 -2.02 11.09
C HIS A 110 9.63 -2.75 12.42
N ASP A 111 10.70 -2.91 13.21
CA ASP A 111 10.61 -3.15 14.65
C ASP A 111 10.64 -1.80 15.38
N TYR A 112 9.48 -1.15 15.45
CA TYR A 112 9.33 0.16 16.06
C TYR A 112 8.35 0.11 17.22
N THR A 113 8.86 0.34 18.43
CA THR A 113 8.04 0.59 19.62
C THR A 113 7.89 2.11 19.80
N PRO A 114 6.68 2.68 19.67
CA PRO A 114 6.44 4.09 19.89
C PRO A 114 6.90 4.56 21.27
N LYS A 115 7.65 5.67 21.32
CA LYS A 115 8.02 6.34 22.59
C LYS A 115 6.97 7.35 23.06
N ALA A 116 6.11 7.83 22.14
CA ALA A 116 5.05 8.78 22.42
C ALA A 116 3.68 8.10 22.45
N THR A 117 2.78 8.61 23.28
CA THR A 117 1.39 8.11 23.43
C THR A 117 0.38 8.85 22.54
N THR A 118 0.83 9.85 21.78
CA THR A 118 0.00 10.74 20.94
C THR A 118 0.61 10.91 19.55
N LYS A 119 -0.21 10.77 18.50
CA LYS A 119 0.14 11.01 17.08
C LYS A 119 0.19 12.52 16.75
N MET A 120 0.60 12.86 15.52
CA MET A 120 0.67 14.24 14.99
C MET A 120 -0.62 15.06 15.18
N ASP A 121 -1.80 14.42 15.17
CA ASP A 121 -3.10 15.11 15.32
C ASP A 121 -3.72 14.98 16.72
N GLY A 122 -2.93 14.66 17.75
CA GLY A 122 -3.45 14.45 19.12
C GLY A 122 -4.27 13.16 19.30
N VAL A 123 -4.34 12.32 18.27
CA VAL A 123 -4.98 10.99 18.34
C VAL A 123 -4.11 10.03 19.16
N VAL A 124 -4.75 9.21 20.01
CA VAL A 124 -4.05 8.19 20.82
C VAL A 124 -3.23 7.26 19.93
N GLN A 125 -1.94 7.15 20.25
CA GLN A 125 -1.01 6.28 19.55
C GLN A 125 -1.06 4.87 20.14
N THR A 126 -1.89 4.00 19.56
CA THR A 126 -1.94 2.58 19.95
C THR A 126 -0.74 1.81 19.40
N SER A 127 0.02 1.12 20.26
CA SER A 127 1.07 0.19 19.81
C SER A 127 0.45 -1.16 19.45
N TYR A 128 0.74 -1.69 18.27
CA TYR A 128 0.38 -3.07 17.90
C TYR A 128 1.37 -3.64 16.87
N PRO A 129 1.52 -4.98 16.79
CA PRO A 129 2.45 -5.62 15.86
C PRO A 129 2.20 -5.20 14.41
N ARG A 130 3.26 -5.01 13.62
CA ARG A 130 3.21 -4.70 12.17
C ARG A 130 2.56 -3.36 11.79
N LYS A 131 2.35 -2.46 12.75
CA LYS A 131 1.63 -1.18 12.57
C LYS A 131 2.13 -0.31 11.41
N ASN A 132 3.41 -0.39 11.06
CA ASN A 132 4.03 0.44 10.02
C ASN A 132 4.46 -0.37 8.79
N TRP A 133 4.03 -1.63 8.64
CA TRP A 133 4.49 -2.46 7.53
C TRP A 133 3.75 -2.16 6.22
N SER A 134 2.57 -1.52 6.30
CA SER A 134 1.73 -1.29 5.13
C SER A 134 1.98 0.02 4.40
N SER A 135 3.03 0.79 4.72
CA SER A 135 3.34 2.07 4.06
C SER A 135 4.03 1.90 2.69
N LEU A 136 4.72 0.78 2.49
CA LEU A 136 5.30 0.34 1.22
C LEU A 136 5.08 -1.16 1.09
N MET A 137 4.35 -1.60 0.07
CA MET A 137 4.03 -3.01 -0.14
C MET A 137 4.20 -3.39 -1.61
N LEU A 138 5.06 -4.36 -1.90
CA LEU A 138 5.23 -4.94 -3.22
C LEU A 138 4.46 -6.27 -3.28
N PHE A 139 3.35 -6.29 -4.01
CA PHE A 139 2.45 -7.42 -4.13
C PHE A 139 2.80 -8.29 -5.33
N ASN A 140 2.85 -9.61 -5.11
CA ASN A 140 2.70 -10.61 -6.15
C ASN A 140 1.20 -10.81 -6.42
N CYS A 141 0.65 -10.04 -7.35
CA CYS A 141 -0.79 -9.96 -7.57
C CYS A 141 -1.41 -11.29 -8.02
N ALA A 142 -0.60 -12.20 -8.58
CA ALA A 142 -1.05 -13.52 -9.00
C ALA A 142 -1.10 -14.55 -7.85
N HIS A 143 -0.45 -14.26 -6.70
CA HIS A 143 -0.34 -15.18 -5.58
C HIS A 143 -1.72 -15.48 -4.94
N PRO A 144 -2.06 -16.73 -4.58
CA PRO A 144 -3.37 -17.07 -4.01
C PRO A 144 -3.75 -16.25 -2.77
N ALA A 145 -2.83 -16.05 -1.83
CA ALA A 145 -3.07 -15.21 -0.65
C ALA A 145 -3.40 -13.75 -1.03
N VAL A 146 -2.72 -13.18 -2.03
CA VAL A 146 -2.98 -11.82 -2.50
C VAL A 146 -4.32 -11.73 -3.24
N LYS A 147 -4.70 -12.75 -4.01
CA LYS A 147 -6.02 -12.84 -4.66
C LYS A 147 -7.18 -12.87 -3.67
N SER A 148 -6.94 -13.26 -2.42
CA SER A 148 -7.96 -13.19 -1.36
C SER A 148 -8.33 -11.75 -0.96
N LEU A 149 -7.47 -10.76 -1.24
CA LEU A 149 -7.74 -9.34 -1.05
C LEU A 149 -8.70 -8.82 -2.12
N THR A 150 -9.96 -9.22 -1.99
CA THR A 150 -11.08 -8.75 -2.82
C THR A 150 -11.63 -7.42 -2.30
N PRO A 151 -12.38 -6.65 -3.12
CA PRO A 151 -13.13 -5.51 -2.63
C PRO A 151 -14.03 -5.87 -1.44
N GLU A 152 -14.65 -7.05 -1.45
CA GLU A 152 -15.49 -7.51 -0.34
C GLU A 152 -14.69 -7.65 0.97
N VAL A 153 -13.55 -8.35 0.92
CA VAL A 153 -12.64 -8.51 2.06
C VAL A 153 -12.14 -7.16 2.54
N VAL A 154 -11.65 -6.32 1.61
CA VAL A 154 -11.17 -4.98 1.94
C VAL A 154 -12.27 -4.13 2.51
N ASN A 155 -13.54 -4.30 2.20
CA ASN A 155 -14.61 -3.49 2.79
C ASN A 155 -15.17 -4.03 4.12
N ARG A 156 -15.07 -5.33 4.39
CA ARG A 156 -15.69 -5.94 5.57
C ARG A 156 -14.75 -6.27 6.72
N GLU A 157 -13.50 -6.62 6.41
CA GLU A 157 -12.59 -7.12 7.44
C GLU A 157 -12.15 -6.05 8.43
N SER A 158 -11.66 -6.46 9.59
CA SER A 158 -11.15 -5.47 10.55
C SER A 158 -9.88 -4.78 10.04
N GLY A 159 -9.62 -3.56 10.50
CA GLY A 159 -8.33 -2.91 10.23
C GLY A 159 -7.15 -3.72 10.79
N ALA A 160 -7.35 -4.46 11.88
CA ALA A 160 -6.35 -5.37 12.42
C ALA A 160 -6.03 -6.52 11.44
N TYR A 161 -7.04 -7.12 10.81
CA TYR A 161 -6.86 -8.17 9.83
C TYR A 161 -5.99 -7.71 8.65
N LEU A 162 -6.32 -6.54 8.09
CA LEU A 162 -5.62 -5.98 6.94
C LEU A 162 -4.19 -5.53 7.30
N HIS A 163 -4.06 -4.62 8.27
CA HIS A 163 -2.76 -3.99 8.58
C HIS A 163 -1.78 -4.92 9.31
N ARG A 164 -2.24 -5.99 9.95
CA ARG A 164 -1.36 -7.01 10.55
C ARG A 164 -1.04 -8.16 9.59
N MET A 165 -1.42 -8.03 8.33
CA MET A 165 -1.19 -9.04 7.30
C MET A 165 -1.75 -10.42 7.67
N GLN A 166 -2.92 -10.47 8.34
CA GLN A 166 -3.54 -11.75 8.74
C GLN A 166 -4.12 -12.52 7.54
N TRP A 167 -4.16 -11.90 6.37
CA TRP A 167 -4.59 -12.47 5.09
C TRP A 167 -3.49 -13.30 4.39
N VAL A 168 -2.27 -13.35 4.94
CA VAL A 168 -1.12 -14.05 4.35
C VAL A 168 -0.35 -14.80 5.43
N ALA A 169 0.18 -15.98 5.09
CA ALA A 169 1.02 -16.76 5.98
C ALA A 169 2.38 -16.10 6.18
N ASP A 170 2.97 -16.23 7.37
CA ASP A 170 4.25 -15.61 7.69
C ASP A 170 5.40 -16.10 6.78
N GLU A 171 5.34 -17.34 6.30
CA GLU A 171 6.30 -17.89 5.34
C GLU A 171 6.18 -17.29 3.94
N ASP A 172 5.05 -16.67 3.61
CA ASP A 172 4.82 -15.97 2.33
C ASP A 172 5.08 -14.46 2.44
N LEU A 173 5.36 -13.95 3.65
CA LEU A 173 5.81 -12.57 3.87
C LEU A 173 7.30 -12.43 3.58
N GLY A 174 7.63 -11.38 2.83
CA GLY A 174 9.00 -10.93 2.58
C GLY A 174 9.32 -9.62 3.30
N SER A 175 10.61 -9.38 3.55
CA SER A 175 11.13 -8.08 4.03
C SER A 175 11.87 -7.36 2.92
N LEU A 176 11.64 -6.06 2.82
CA LEU A 176 12.46 -5.10 2.07
C LEU A 176 13.59 -4.53 2.93
#